data_AF-A0A9N9P1N1-F1
#
_entry.id   AF-A0A9N9P1N1-F1
#
_cell.length_a   1.000
_cell.length_b   1.000
_cell.length_c   1.000
_cell.angle_alpha   90.00
_cell.angle_beta   90.00
_cell.angle_gamma   90.00
#
_symmetry.space_group_name_H-M   'P 1'
#
loop_
_entity.id
_entity.type
_entity.pdbx_description
1 polymer ?
#
loop_
_entity_poly.entity_id
_entity_poly.type
_entity_poly.pdbx_seq_one_letter_code
_entity_poly.pdbx_strand_id
1 'polypeptide(L)'
;MELDRTETYKKPAITQKKQIKCYNCGKIGHYVRDCRSKKQDPKAKVTVIEEQPTTLDAEFIHIEENQEQLLRFNGKINGRPAWILLDSGASKNFVDK
;
A
#
# COMPACT_ATOMS: atom_id res chain seq x y z
N MET A 1 10.08 18.86 57.38
CA MET A 1 8.98 17.89 57.15
C MET A 1 9.11 17.45 55.71
N GLU A 2 9.46 16.18 55.54
CA GLU A 2 9.87 15.55 54.28
C GLU A 2 8.71 15.51 53.28
N LEU A 3 9.00 15.73 51.99
CA LEU A 3 8.16 15.24 50.91
C LEU A 3 8.99 14.30 50.05
N ASP A 4 8.49 13.07 50.02
CA ASP A 4 9.14 11.83 49.70
C ASP A 4 9.51 11.71 48.22
N ARG A 5 10.72 11.18 47.97
CA ARG A 5 11.20 10.77 46.66
C ARG A 5 10.46 9.48 46.28
N THR A 6 9.54 9.51 45.30
CA THR A 6 9.35 8.47 44.25
C THR A 6 7.98 8.56 43.57
N GLU A 7 7.82 9.45 42.59
CA GLU A 7 6.78 9.26 41.58
C GLU A 7 7.42 8.73 40.29
N THR A 8 7.68 7.42 40.26
CA THR A 8 8.04 6.74 39.01
C THR A 8 6.81 6.69 38.11
N TYR A 9 6.78 7.52 37.07
CA TYR A 9 5.79 7.41 36.00
C TYR A 9 5.90 6.03 35.33
N LYS A 10 5.02 5.10 35.71
CA LYS A 10 4.91 3.78 35.10
C LYS A 10 4.18 3.93 33.76
N LYS A 11 4.92 3.86 32.64
CA LYS A 11 4.34 3.73 31.30
C LYS A 11 3.39 2.51 31.30
N PRO A 12 2.13 2.65 30.88
CA PRO A 12 1.24 1.50 30.77
C PRO A 12 1.81 0.57 29.69
N ALA A 13 2.18 -0.64 30.09
CA ALA A 13 2.61 -1.69 29.19
C ALA A 13 1.38 -2.23 28.43
N ILE A 14 0.96 -1.51 27.40
CA ILE A 14 0.00 -2.04 26.42
C ILE A 14 0.79 -3.01 25.53
N THR A 15 1.11 -4.19 26.03
CA THR A 15 1.62 -5.31 25.22
C THR A 15 0.46 -5.97 24.48
N GLN A 16 -0.29 -5.20 23.70
CA GLN A 16 -1.04 -5.79 22.61
C GLN A 16 -0.04 -6.05 21.50
N LYS A 17 0.57 -7.25 21.50
CA LYS A 17 1.30 -7.75 20.33
C LYS A 17 0.29 -7.81 19.19
N LYS A 18 0.14 -6.73 18.43
CA LYS A 18 -0.62 -6.72 17.17
C LYS A 18 -0.06 -7.88 16.36
N GLN A 19 -0.89 -8.88 16.11
CA GLN A 19 -0.49 -10.02 15.31
C GLN A 19 -0.26 -9.50 13.89
N ILE A 20 1.01 -9.30 13.53
CA ILE A 20 1.38 -8.81 12.22
C ILE A 20 1.19 -9.92 11.20
N LYS A 21 0.46 -9.63 10.13
CA LYS A 21 0.33 -10.48 8.96
C LYS A 21 1.53 -10.26 8.04
N CYS A 22 2.24 -11.32 7.70
CA CYS A 22 3.33 -11.26 6.75
C CYS A 22 2.80 -10.99 5.33
N TYR A 23 3.28 -9.93 4.67
CA TYR A 23 2.87 -9.57 3.31
C TYR A 23 3.39 -10.52 2.22
N ASN A 24 4.39 -11.36 2.51
CA ASN A 24 4.91 -12.34 1.56
C ASN A 24 4.06 -13.62 1.51
N CYS A 25 3.69 -14.18 2.67
CA CYS A 25 3.01 -15.49 2.74
C CYS A 25 1.61 -15.46 3.35
N GLY A 26 1.16 -14.30 3.87
CA GLY A 26 -0.16 -14.12 4.48
C GLY A 26 -0.33 -14.73 5.87
N LYS A 27 0.67 -15.44 6.43
CA LYS A 27 0.63 -15.99 7.79
C LYS A 27 0.97 -14.93 8.83
N ILE A 28 0.44 -15.08 10.04
CA ILE A 28 0.65 -14.14 11.15
C ILE A 28 1.91 -14.48 11.96
N GLY A 29 2.41 -13.52 12.75
CA GLY A 29 3.42 -13.74 13.78
C GLY A 29 4.87 -13.47 13.38
N HIS A 30 5.13 -12.99 12.16
CA HIS A 30 6.47 -12.60 11.70
C HIS A 30 6.41 -11.46 10.69
N TYR A 31 7.50 -10.71 10.57
CA TYR A 31 7.67 -9.69 9.54
C TYR A 31 8.10 -10.34 8.22
N VAL A 32 7.91 -9.63 7.10
CA VAL A 32 8.36 -10.08 5.77
C VAL A 32 9.86 -10.42 5.74
N ARG A 33 10.68 -9.65 6.45
CA ARG A 33 12.13 -9.89 6.59
C ARG A 33 12.47 -11.23 7.25
N ASP A 34 11.56 -11.77 8.06
CA ASP A 34 11.73 -13.02 8.81
C ASP A 34 10.98 -14.19 8.13
N CYS A 35 10.41 -13.98 6.93
CA CYS A 35 9.63 -14.98 6.23
C CYS A 35 10.53 -16.05 5.61
N ARG A 36 10.25 -17.33 5.94
CA ARG A 36 10.99 -18.49 5.39
C ARG A 36 10.41 -19.04 4.09
N SER A 37 9.27 -18.51 3.63
CA SER A 37 8.71 -18.87 2.32
C SER A 37 9.55 -18.26 1.21
N LYS A 38 9.57 -18.89 0.02
CA LYS A 38 10.13 -18.25 -1.19
C LYS A 38 9.51 -16.86 -1.35
N LYS A 39 10.31 -15.86 -1.74
CA LYS A 39 9.80 -14.53 -2.06
C LYS A 39 8.79 -14.68 -3.19
N GLN A 40 7.54 -14.31 -2.93
CA GLN A 40 6.56 -14.17 -3.98
C GLN A 40 6.85 -12.86 -4.67
N ASP A 41 6.94 -12.87 -6.00
CA ASP A 41 6.92 -11.62 -6.76
C ASP A 41 5.65 -10.87 -6.37
N PRO A 42 5.74 -9.60 -5.96
CA PRO A 42 4.57 -8.82 -5.60
C PRO A 42 3.75 -8.57 -6.87
N LYS A 43 2.93 -9.54 -7.27
CA LYS A 43 1.79 -9.29 -8.15
C LYS A 43 0.86 -8.41 -7.33
N ALA A 44 0.93 -7.10 -7.56
CA ALA A 44 0.06 -6.13 -6.94
C ALA A 44 -1.39 -6.61 -7.11
N LYS A 45 -1.97 -7.16 -6.04
CA LYS A 45 -3.33 -7.65 -6.07
C LYS A 45 -4.22 -6.44 -5.86
N VAL A 46 -4.65 -5.82 -6.95
CA VAL A 46 -5.64 -4.73 -6.89
C VAL A 46 -6.95 -5.33 -6.41
N THR A 47 -7.19 -5.17 -5.11
CA THR A 47 -8.45 -5.52 -4.47
C THR A 47 -9.41 -4.36 -4.71
N VAL A 48 -10.40 -4.58 -5.56
CA VAL A 48 -11.55 -3.70 -5.73
C VAL A 48 -12.18 -3.48 -4.36
N ILE A 49 -12.21 -2.24 -3.89
CA ILE A 49 -13.02 -1.84 -2.73
C ILE A 49 -14.45 -1.82 -3.28
N GLU A 50 -15.30 -2.71 -2.78
CA GLU A 50 -16.64 -2.98 -3.31
C GLU A 50 -17.50 -1.71 -3.34
N GLU A 51 -17.66 -1.14 -4.53
CA GLU A 51 -18.93 -0.72 -5.12
C GLU A 51 -18.65 -0.57 -6.63
N GLN A 52 -19.14 -1.56 -7.39
CA GLN A 52 -18.95 -1.78 -8.83
C GLN A 52 -18.56 -0.53 -9.65
N PRO A 53 -17.28 -0.31 -9.97
CA PRO A 53 -16.92 0.39 -11.19
C PRO A 53 -16.99 -0.62 -12.32
N THR A 54 -17.74 -0.31 -13.37
CA THR A 54 -17.72 -1.06 -14.63
C THR A 54 -16.27 -1.31 -15.03
N THR A 55 -15.96 -2.53 -15.46
CA THR A 55 -14.61 -3.08 -15.73
C THR A 55 -13.81 -2.35 -16.83
N LEU A 56 -14.21 -1.14 -17.21
CA LEU A 56 -13.69 -0.32 -18.31
C LEU A 56 -12.77 0.82 -17.84
N ASP A 57 -12.70 1.10 -16.54
CA ASP A 57 -12.03 2.32 -16.07
C ASP A 57 -10.63 2.10 -15.51
N ALA A 58 -10.11 0.88 -15.40
CA ALA A 58 -8.74 0.63 -14.96
C ALA A 58 -8.08 -0.47 -15.79
N GLU A 59 -6.97 -0.13 -16.43
CA GLU A 59 -6.22 -1.02 -17.31
C GLU A 59 -4.78 -1.15 -16.82
N PHE A 60 -4.30 -2.39 -16.72
CA PHE A 60 -2.87 -2.66 -16.54
C PHE A 60 -2.24 -2.79 -17.93
N ILE A 61 -1.40 -1.84 -18.32
CA ILE A 61 -0.65 -1.95 -19.57
C ILE A 61 0.59 -2.78 -19.28
N HIS A 62 0.74 -3.89 -19.98
CA HIS A 62 2.00 -4.62 -20.01
C HIS A 62 2.92 -3.96 -21.04
N ILE A 63 4.06 -3.42 -20.62
CA ILE A 63 5.10 -2.94 -21.55
C ILE A 63 5.98 -4.15 -21.88
N GLU A 64 5.83 -4.71 -23.07
CA GLU A 64 6.48 -5.96 -23.50
C GLU A 64 8.01 -5.92 -23.42
N GLU A 65 8.62 -4.73 -23.44
CA GLU A 65 10.08 -4.56 -23.41
C GLU A 65 10.70 -4.41 -22.00
N ASN A 66 9.91 -4.17 -20.93
CA ASN A 66 10.49 -3.89 -19.59
C ASN A 66 9.87 -4.66 -18.41
N GLN A 67 8.97 -5.63 -18.64
CA GLN A 67 8.25 -6.38 -17.59
C GLN A 67 7.46 -5.53 -16.56
N GLU A 68 7.45 -4.21 -16.69
CA GLU A 68 6.74 -3.29 -15.81
C GLU A 68 5.25 -3.26 -16.15
N GLN A 69 4.42 -3.30 -15.11
CA GLN A 69 2.96 -3.14 -15.23
C GLN A 69 2.61 -1.71 -14.86
N LEU A 70 2.18 -0.94 -15.85
CA LEU A 70 1.67 0.40 -15.62
C LEU A 70 0.21 0.36 -15.20
N LEU A 71 -0.11 1.01 -14.08
CA LEU A 71 -1.48 1.20 -13.65
C LEU A 71 -2.02 2.51 -14.24
N ARG A 72 -2.96 2.40 -15.18
CA ARG A 72 -3.72 3.54 -15.66
C ARG A 72 -5.21 3.38 -15.39
N PHE A 73 -5.91 4.49 -15.23
CA PHE A 73 -7.37 4.49 -15.13
C PHE A 73 -7.99 5.63 -15.95
N ASN A 74 -9.22 5.44 -16.40
CA ASN A 74 -10.00 6.47 -17.08
C ASN A 74 -10.72 7.32 -16.04
N GLY A 75 -10.64 8.64 -16.18
CA GLY A 75 -11.28 9.58 -15.26
C GLY A 75 -11.54 10.93 -15.92
N LYS A 76 -11.89 11.94 -15.10
CA LYS A 76 -12.09 13.32 -15.57
C LYS A 76 -11.16 14.29 -14.85
N ILE A 77 -10.46 15.12 -15.61
CA ILE A 77 -9.68 16.28 -15.12
C ILE A 77 -10.36 17.56 -15.62
N ASN A 78 -10.78 18.43 -14.70
CA ASN A 78 -11.54 19.65 -15.03
C ASN A 78 -12.76 19.39 -15.92
N GLY A 79 -13.47 18.28 -15.68
CA GLY A 79 -14.64 17.88 -16.46
C GLY A 79 -14.33 17.23 -17.82
N ARG A 80 -13.05 17.17 -18.24
CA ARG A 80 -12.62 16.53 -19.48
C ARG A 80 -12.15 15.10 -19.23
N PRO A 81 -12.58 14.11 -20.03
CA PRO A 81 -12.11 12.74 -19.90
C PRO A 81 -10.61 12.64 -20.18
N ALA A 82 -9.90 11.85 -19.40
CA ALA A 82 -8.46 11.62 -19.53
C ALA A 82 -8.06 10.25 -18.99
N TRP A 83 -7.02 9.67 -19.59
CA TRP A 83 -6.30 8.54 -19.01
C TRP A 83 -5.28 9.05 -17.99
N ILE A 84 -5.36 8.52 -16.78
CA ILE A 84 -4.52 8.92 -15.66
C ILE A 84 -3.57 7.77 -15.36
N LEU A 85 -2.26 8.02 -15.53
CA LEU A 85 -1.20 7.07 -15.21
C LEU A 85 -0.70 7.30 -13.79
N LEU A 86 -0.57 6.22 -13.00
CA LEU A 86 -0.01 6.29 -11.66
C LEU A 86 1.49 5.97 -11.70
N ASP A 87 2.31 7.01 -11.52
CA ASP A 87 3.76 6.89 -11.40
C ASP A 87 4.22 7.34 -10.00
N SER A 88 4.58 6.37 -9.15
CA SER A 88 5.09 6.66 -7.80
C SER A 88 6.47 7.33 -7.77
N GLY A 89 7.19 7.33 -8.91
CA GLY A 89 8.48 8.00 -9.07
C GLY A 89 8.35 9.48 -9.46
N ALA A 90 7.17 9.94 -9.87
CA ALA A 90 6.94 11.32 -10.25
C ALA A 90 6.79 12.24 -9.03
N SER A 91 7.55 13.35 -9.02
CA SER A 91 7.42 14.40 -7.99
C SER A 91 6.40 15.49 -8.35
N LYS A 92 5.93 15.51 -9.61
CA LYS A 92 4.98 16.47 -10.16
C LYS A 92 4.02 15.77 -11.10
N ASN A 93 2.79 16.28 -11.19
CA ASN A 93 1.81 15.81 -12.16
C ASN A 93 2.08 16.46 -13.53
N PHE A 94 2.02 15.66 -14.60
CA PHE A 94 2.09 16.13 -15.97
C PHE A 94 0.74 15.92 -16.65
N VAL A 95 0.26 16.96 -17.35
CA VAL A 95 -0.99 16.91 -18.11
C VAL A 95 -0.69 17.45 -19.49
N ASP A 96 -0.81 16.58 -20.50
CA ASP A 96 -0.69 16.98 -21.91
C ASP A 96 -1.92 17.84 -22.30
N LYS A 97 -1.71 18.89 -23.09
CA LYS A 97 -2.74 19.91 -23.37
C LYS A 97 -3.44 19.73 -24.69
#